data_AF-A0A0B6Y1Y0-F1
#
_entry.id   AF-A0A0B6Y1Y0-F1
#
_cell.length_a   1.000
_cell.length_b   1.000
_cell.length_c   1.000
_cell.angle_alpha   90.00
_cell.angle_beta   90.00
_cell.angle_gamma   90.00
#
_symmetry.space_group_name_H-M   'P 1'
#
loop_
_entity.id
_entity.type
_entity.pdbx_description
1 polymer ?
#
loop_
_entity_poly.entity_id
_entity_poly.type
_entity_poly.pdbx_seq_one_letter_code
_entity_poly.pdbx_strand_id
1 'polypeptide(L)'
;QSPRQFVVVFPGTHTATISCGYSVAESVHFATSKWLPVGMEAALVLNKSGEKELFSMKALLCGLAQDENANQATLSEALPLITAIVSRELELRAQLQAAGLRGEKGAVFTESPVPSSIGFKKRLRNVDEERVCDVCDRICYLSMVLNEQDEQVLCLIHGVRHV
;
A
#
# COMPACT_ATOMS: atom_id res chain seq x y z
N GLN A 1 14.51 -25.07 -16.68
CA GLN A 1 13.47 -24.57 -17.60
C GLN A 1 13.93 -24.86 -19.02
N SER A 2 13.12 -25.55 -19.83
CA SER A 2 13.36 -25.70 -21.28
C SER A 2 12.65 -24.60 -22.08
N PRO A 3 13.05 -24.32 -23.33
CA PRO A 3 12.39 -23.31 -24.15
C PRO A 3 10.87 -23.51 -24.22
N ARG A 4 10.11 -22.41 -24.11
CA ARG A 4 8.63 -22.37 -24.10
C ARG A 4 7.94 -23.03 -22.89
N GLN A 5 8.68 -23.28 -21.80
CA GLN A 5 8.09 -23.67 -20.52
C GLN A 5 7.94 -22.46 -19.60
N PHE A 6 6.85 -22.47 -18.83
CA PHE A 6 6.61 -21.51 -17.76
C PHE A 6 7.05 -22.09 -16.41
N VAL A 7 7.57 -21.22 -15.57
CA VAL A 7 7.81 -21.50 -14.14
C VAL A 7 6.91 -20.56 -13.36
N VAL A 8 6.00 -21.11 -12.55
CA VAL A 8 5.10 -20.32 -11.69
C VAL A 8 5.62 -20.40 -10.27
N VAL A 9 5.90 -19.23 -9.68
CA VAL A 9 6.38 -19.12 -8.29
C VAL A 9 5.21 -18.68 -7.42
N PHE A 10 4.90 -19.48 -6.40
CA PHE A 10 3.80 -19.20 -5.48
C PHE A 10 4.25 -18.27 -4.34
N PRO A 11 3.33 -17.47 -3.75
CA PRO A 11 3.65 -16.58 -2.64
C PRO A 11 4.35 -17.31 -1.48
N GLY A 12 5.37 -16.69 -0.89
CA GLY A 12 6.15 -17.27 0.20
C GLY A 12 7.18 -18.33 -0.23
N THR A 13 7.35 -18.59 -1.53
CA THR A 13 8.34 -19.54 -2.03
C THR A 13 9.67 -18.84 -2.31
N HIS A 14 10.76 -19.35 -1.74
CA HIS A 14 12.11 -18.90 -2.07
C HIS A 14 12.64 -19.65 -3.30
N THR A 15 13.21 -18.93 -4.25
CA THR A 15 13.75 -19.50 -5.50
C THR A 15 15.18 -19.03 -5.76
N ALA A 16 15.96 -19.86 -6.44
CA ALA A 16 17.29 -19.53 -6.93
C ALA A 16 17.46 -20.13 -8.34
N THR A 17 18.15 -19.43 -9.23
CA THR A 17 18.25 -19.79 -10.65
C THR A 17 19.70 -19.87 -11.10
N ILE A 18 20.06 -20.95 -11.81
CA ILE A 18 21.35 -21.13 -12.48
C ILE A 18 21.08 -21.49 -13.95
N SER A 19 21.75 -20.82 -14.89
CA SER A 19 21.65 -21.10 -16.33
C SER A 19 22.73 -22.07 -16.78
N CYS A 20 22.35 -23.15 -17.47
CA CYS A 20 23.27 -24.17 -18.01
C CYS A 20 23.85 -23.82 -19.39
N GLY A 21 23.74 -22.56 -19.84
CA GLY A 21 24.14 -22.08 -21.16
C GLY A 21 23.55 -20.71 -21.45
N TYR A 22 23.72 -20.22 -22.68
CA TYR A 22 23.07 -18.98 -23.13
C TYR A 22 21.54 -19.18 -23.19
N SER A 23 20.80 -18.38 -22.43
CA SER A 23 19.34 -18.42 -22.34
C SER A 23 18.78 -17.01 -22.21
N VAL A 24 17.63 -16.77 -22.84
CA VAL A 24 16.83 -15.55 -22.65
C VAL A 24 15.53 -15.95 -21.97
N ALA A 25 15.17 -15.26 -20.89
CA ALA A 25 13.94 -15.46 -20.14
C ALA A 25 13.31 -14.11 -19.78
N GLU A 26 12.00 -14.10 -19.61
CA GLU A 26 11.21 -12.96 -19.16
C GLU A 26 10.38 -13.39 -17.94
N SER A 27 10.17 -12.47 -16.99
CA SER A 27 9.45 -12.73 -15.75
C SER A 27 8.52 -11.58 -15.40
N VAL A 28 7.34 -11.90 -14.88
CA VAL A 28 6.33 -10.92 -14.43
C VAL A 28 5.76 -11.33 -13.08
N HIS A 29 5.45 -10.34 -12.24
CA HIS A 29 4.71 -10.53 -11.00
C HIS A 29 3.21 -10.37 -11.26
N PHE A 30 2.40 -11.22 -10.65
CA PHE A 30 0.95 -11.11 -10.71
C PHE A 30 0.34 -11.47 -9.35
N ALA A 31 -0.87 -10.96 -9.11
CA ALA A 31 -1.64 -11.25 -7.91
C ALA A 31 -3.00 -11.82 -8.32
N THR A 32 -3.45 -12.85 -7.60
CA THR A 32 -4.81 -13.39 -7.74
C THR A 32 -5.68 -12.88 -6.59
N SER A 33 -7.01 -13.03 -6.65
CA SER A 33 -7.90 -12.65 -5.53
C SER A 33 -7.47 -13.28 -4.20
N LYS A 34 -7.05 -14.56 -4.23
CA LYS A 34 -6.57 -15.32 -3.07
C LYS A 34 -5.22 -14.85 -2.52
N TRP A 35 -4.50 -14.00 -3.26
CA TRP A 35 -3.26 -13.42 -2.78
C TRP A 35 -3.49 -12.32 -1.76
N LEU A 36 -4.64 -11.65 -1.75
CA LEU A 36 -4.89 -10.47 -0.90
C LEU A 36 -4.58 -10.69 0.60
N PRO A 37 -5.01 -11.79 1.26
CA PRO A 37 -4.69 -12.00 2.66
C PRO A 37 -3.18 -12.20 2.90
N VAL A 38 -2.53 -12.94 2.00
CA VAL A 38 -1.07 -13.20 2.08
C VAL A 38 -0.28 -11.92 1.83
N GLY A 39 -0.71 -11.10 0.87
CA GLY A 39 -0.12 -9.79 0.58
C GLY A 39 -0.25 -8.83 1.75
N MET A 40 -1.39 -8.82 2.44
CA MET A 40 -1.60 -8.01 3.63
C MET A 40 -0.67 -8.42 4.77
N GLU A 41 -0.54 -9.72 5.04
CA GLU A 41 0.38 -10.21 6.08
C GLU A 41 1.84 -9.91 5.73
N ALA A 42 2.23 -10.12 4.47
CA ALA A 42 3.57 -9.78 3.99
C ALA A 42 3.86 -8.29 4.17
N ALA A 43 2.90 -7.40 3.89
CA ALA A 43 3.04 -5.98 4.15
C ALA A 43 3.23 -5.69 5.65
N LEU A 44 2.48 -6.33 6.54
CA LEU A 44 2.67 -6.18 7.99
C LEU A 44 4.07 -6.64 8.44
N VAL A 45 4.59 -7.72 7.88
CA VAL A 45 5.95 -8.22 8.16
C VAL A 45 7.01 -7.25 7.66
N LEU A 46 6.91 -6.79 6.40
CA LEU A 46 7.83 -5.80 5.81
C LEU A 46 7.91 -4.52 6.64
N ASN A 47 6.74 -4.05 7.11
CA ASN A 47 6.68 -2.89 7.98
C ASN A 47 7.35 -3.10 9.34
N LYS A 48 7.29 -4.32 9.90
CA LYS A 48 7.98 -4.63 11.16
C LYS A 48 9.49 -4.77 10.97
N SER A 49 9.96 -5.15 9.79
CA SER A 49 11.38 -5.25 9.47
C SER A 49 12.03 -3.92 9.07
N GLY A 50 11.24 -2.85 8.91
CA GLY A 50 11.73 -1.54 8.46
C GLY A 50 12.08 -1.50 6.97
N GLU A 51 11.58 -2.46 6.20
CA GLU A 51 11.77 -2.49 4.75
C GLU A 51 10.77 -1.55 4.08
N LYS A 52 11.22 -0.79 3.08
CA LYS A 52 10.38 0.17 2.38
C LYS A 52 9.27 -0.52 1.58
N GLU A 53 8.04 -0.05 1.72
CA GLU A 53 6.91 -0.52 0.93
C GLU A 53 7.05 -0.08 -0.54
N LEU A 54 6.83 -1.00 -1.48
CA LEU A 54 6.75 -0.68 -2.91
C LEU A 54 5.44 0.01 -3.28
N PHE A 55 4.35 -0.33 -2.56
CA PHE A 55 3.03 0.26 -2.69
C PHE A 55 2.23 0.03 -1.41
N SER A 56 1.19 0.83 -1.21
CA SER A 56 0.30 0.69 -0.05
C SER A 56 -0.78 -0.37 -0.28
N MET A 57 -0.79 -1.41 0.57
CA MET A 57 -1.89 -2.39 0.59
C MET A 57 -3.25 -1.74 0.90
N LYS A 58 -3.26 -0.67 1.69
CA LYS A 58 -4.49 0.11 1.97
C LYS A 58 -5.01 0.77 0.69
N ALA A 59 -4.13 1.37 -0.11
CA ALA A 59 -4.49 2.01 -1.38
C ALA A 59 -5.07 0.99 -2.37
N LEU A 60 -4.40 -0.17 -2.51
CA LEU A 60 -4.86 -1.25 -3.37
C LEU A 60 -6.27 -1.72 -2.98
N LEU A 61 -6.52 -1.96 -1.69
CA LEU A 61 -7.81 -2.44 -1.22
C LEU A 61 -8.92 -1.38 -1.38
N CYS A 62 -8.63 -0.11 -1.11
CA CYS A 62 -9.59 0.98 -1.37
C CYS A 62 -9.90 1.13 -2.86
N GLY A 63 -8.89 1.03 -3.73
CA GLY A 63 -9.08 1.04 -5.19
C GLY A 63 -9.97 -0.12 -5.66
N LEU A 64 -9.75 -1.33 -5.15
CA LEU A 64 -10.60 -2.48 -5.43
C LEU A 64 -12.05 -2.27 -4.98
N ALA A 65 -12.28 -1.62 -3.84
CA ALA A 65 -13.63 -1.35 -3.34
C ALA A 65 -14.36 -0.25 -4.13
N GLN A 66 -13.62 0.61 -4.84
CA GLN A 66 -14.17 1.68 -5.68
C GLN A 66 -14.34 1.25 -7.14
N ASP A 67 -13.72 0.14 -7.56
CA ASP A 67 -13.82 -0.37 -8.92
C ASP A 67 -15.14 -1.13 -9.13
N GLU A 68 -16.03 -0.55 -9.93
CA GLU A 68 -17.32 -1.15 -10.31
C GLU A 68 -17.16 -2.45 -11.11
N ASN A 69 -15.99 -2.67 -11.72
CA ASN A 69 -15.69 -3.87 -12.50
C ASN A 69 -14.99 -4.97 -11.68
N ALA A 70 -14.77 -4.75 -10.38
CA ALA A 70 -14.12 -5.72 -9.53
C ALA A 70 -14.96 -7.00 -9.42
N ASN A 71 -14.31 -8.15 -9.65
CA ASN A 71 -14.96 -9.45 -9.54
C ASN A 71 -15.49 -9.69 -8.10
N GLN A 72 -16.69 -10.25 -7.98
CA GLN A 72 -17.32 -10.60 -6.70
C GLN A 72 -16.40 -11.43 -5.80
N ALA A 73 -15.66 -12.39 -6.37
CA ALA A 73 -14.71 -13.21 -5.63
C ALA A 73 -13.52 -12.40 -5.06
N THR A 74 -13.08 -11.35 -5.76
CA THR A 74 -12.05 -10.43 -5.26
C THR A 74 -12.60 -9.57 -4.14
N LEU A 75 -13.81 -9.03 -4.30
CA LEU A 75 -14.45 -8.20 -3.27
C LEU A 75 -14.73 -9.01 -1.99
N SER A 76 -15.14 -10.27 -2.10
CA SER A 76 -15.35 -11.12 -0.93
C SER A 76 -14.07 -11.38 -0.12
N GLU A 77 -12.93 -11.49 -0.80
CA GLU A 77 -11.62 -11.64 -0.15
C GLU A 77 -11.12 -10.30 0.44
N ALA A 78 -11.41 -9.17 -0.23
CA ALA A 78 -11.00 -7.84 0.19
C ALA A 78 -11.80 -7.30 1.40
N LEU A 79 -13.09 -7.62 1.47
CA LEU A 79 -14.02 -7.09 2.49
C LEU A 79 -13.53 -7.26 3.95
N PRO A 80 -13.12 -8.47 4.42
CA PRO A 80 -12.62 -8.61 5.79
C PRO A 80 -11.35 -7.81 6.03
N LEU A 81 -10.47 -7.68 5.03
CA LEU A 81 -9.23 -6.91 5.14
C LEU A 81 -9.51 -5.41 5.26
N ILE A 82 -10.40 -4.88 4.41
CA ILE A 82 -10.84 -3.47 4.46
C ILE A 82 -11.49 -3.17 5.80
N THR A 83 -12.37 -4.05 6.27
CA THR A 83 -13.06 -3.89 7.56
C THR A 83 -12.04 -3.78 8.69
N ALA A 84 -11.06 -4.68 8.75
CA ALA A 84 -10.00 -4.65 9.76
C ALA A 84 -9.15 -3.36 9.67
N ILE A 85 -8.82 -2.91 8.46
CA ILE A 85 -8.09 -1.66 8.23
C ILE A 85 -8.88 -0.46 8.76
N VAL A 86 -10.17 -0.36 8.43
CA VAL A 86 -11.04 0.74 8.86
C VAL A 86 -11.21 0.73 10.38
N SER A 87 -11.48 -0.43 10.98
CA SER A 87 -11.59 -0.55 12.44
C SER A 87 -10.31 -0.07 13.13
N ARG A 88 -9.15 -0.50 12.65
CA ARG A 88 -7.86 -0.09 13.23
C ARG A 88 -7.58 1.40 13.03
N GLU A 89 -7.92 1.95 11.88
CA GLU A 89 -7.79 3.37 11.59
C GLU A 89 -8.63 4.22 12.54
N LEU A 90 -9.90 3.87 12.74
CA LEU A 90 -10.81 4.56 13.65
C LEU A 90 -10.35 4.48 15.11
N GLU A 91 -9.83 3.33 15.54
CA GLU A 91 -9.26 3.15 16.88
C GLU A 91 -8.06 4.10 17.12
N LEU A 92 -7.14 4.17 16.15
CA LEU A 92 -5.97 5.05 16.26
C LEU A 92 -6.34 6.53 16.22
N ARG A 93 -7.35 6.91 15.43
CA ARG A 93 -7.89 8.28 15.43
C ARG A 93 -8.50 8.65 16.78
N ALA A 94 -9.26 7.75 17.39
CA ALA A 94 -9.81 7.96 18.73
C ALA A 94 -8.71 8.12 19.80
N GLN A 95 -7.63 7.34 19.71
CA GLN A 95 -6.46 7.47 20.60
C GLN A 95 -5.77 8.83 20.44
N LEU A 96 -5.58 9.31 19.20
CA LEU A 96 -5.00 10.64 18.95
C LEU A 96 -5.88 11.77 19.49
N GLN A 97 -7.20 11.66 19.31
CA GLN A 97 -8.14 12.64 19.87
C GLN A 97 -8.06 12.66 21.40
N ALA A 98 -8.00 11.49 22.04
CA ALA A 98 -7.85 11.37 23.49
C ALA A 98 -6.49 11.90 24.00
N ALA A 99 -5.43 11.79 23.21
CA ALA A 99 -4.11 12.34 23.51
C ALA A 99 -4.06 13.88 23.39
N GLY A 100 -5.06 14.51 22.77
CA GLY A 100 -5.16 15.97 22.66
C GLY A 100 -4.79 16.52 21.28
N LEU A 101 -4.98 15.74 20.21
CA LEU A 101 -4.81 16.22 18.83
C LEU A 101 -5.65 17.51 18.60
N ARG A 102 -4.98 18.58 18.18
CA ARG A 102 -5.54 19.95 18.15
C ARG A 102 -6.50 20.23 16.99
N GLY A 103 -6.42 19.45 15.92
CA GLY A 103 -7.28 19.64 14.74
C GLY A 103 -7.14 18.53 13.71
N GLU A 104 -8.20 18.35 12.92
CA GLU A 104 -8.24 17.45 11.77
C GLU A 104 -8.58 18.28 10.53
N LYS A 105 -7.87 18.06 9.42
CA LYS A 105 -8.19 18.65 8.13
C LYS A 105 -8.42 17.52 7.14
N GLY A 106 -9.59 17.54 6.50
CA GLY A 106 -9.86 16.65 5.37
C GLY A 106 -8.96 17.05 4.21
N ALA A 107 -8.12 16.13 3.75
CA ALA A 107 -7.35 16.30 2.55
C ALA A 107 -8.02 15.51 1.42
N VAL A 108 -8.49 16.22 0.39
CA VAL A 108 -9.00 15.58 -0.83
C VAL A 108 -7.79 15.32 -1.71
N PHE A 109 -7.34 14.08 -1.72
CA PHE A 109 -6.28 13.64 -2.61
C PHE A 109 -6.92 13.05 -3.86
N THR A 110 -6.78 13.73 -4.99
CA THR A 110 -7.24 13.20 -6.28
C THR A 110 -6.36 12.02 -6.67
N GLU A 111 -6.85 10.80 -6.51
CA GLU A 111 -6.25 9.60 -7.11
C GLU A 111 -6.92 9.16 -8.42
N SER A 112 -7.96 9.86 -8.87
CA SER A 112 -8.67 9.46 -10.08
C SER A 112 -8.07 10.14 -11.33
N PRO A 113 -7.71 9.38 -12.38
CA PRO A 113 -7.38 9.96 -13.67
C PRO A 113 -8.64 10.61 -14.23
N VAL A 114 -8.63 11.93 -14.32
CA VAL A 114 -9.66 12.68 -15.07
C VAL A 114 -9.71 12.08 -16.49
N PRO A 115 -10.88 11.64 -17.01
CA PRO A 115 -10.99 11.22 -18.40
C PRO A 115 -10.90 12.49 -19.25
N SER A 116 -9.68 12.89 -19.57
CA SER A 116 -9.42 14.04 -20.42
C SER A 116 -8.41 13.61 -21.47
N SER A 117 -8.98 13.31 -22.64
CA SER A 117 -8.47 13.74 -23.93
C SER A 117 -7.20 14.61 -23.89
N ILE A 118 -6.23 14.18 -24.69
CA ILE A 118 -5.19 15.00 -25.32
C ILE A 118 -4.15 15.56 -24.33
N GLY A 119 -3.20 14.69 -24.04
CA GLY A 119 -1.76 14.97 -24.12
C GLY A 119 -1.24 16.15 -23.31
N PHE A 120 -0.73 15.88 -22.10
CA PHE A 120 0.44 16.60 -21.57
C PHE A 120 1.13 15.71 -20.52
N LYS A 121 2.33 15.22 -20.87
CA LYS A 121 3.28 14.68 -19.88
C LYS A 121 3.66 15.79 -18.91
N LYS A 122 3.10 15.78 -17.70
CA LYS A 122 3.75 16.38 -16.53
C LYS A 122 4.11 15.25 -15.58
N ARG A 123 5.42 15.12 -15.38
CA ARG A 123 6.10 14.28 -14.39
C ARG A 123 5.23 14.20 -13.12
N LEU A 124 4.79 12.99 -12.74
CA LEU A 124 4.46 12.69 -11.34
C LEU A 124 5.72 13.06 -10.55
N ARG A 125 5.78 14.29 -10.02
CA ARG A 125 6.63 14.54 -8.86
C ARG A 125 5.98 13.81 -7.71
N ASN A 126 6.81 13.09 -6.95
CA ASN A 126 6.46 12.07 -5.98
C ASN A 126 5.37 12.51 -5.00
N VAL A 127 4.11 12.22 -5.33
CA VAL A 127 3.01 12.23 -4.35
C VAL A 127 3.27 11.17 -3.27
N ASP A 128 4.11 10.17 -3.55
CA ASP A 128 4.56 9.18 -2.56
C ASP A 128 5.48 9.78 -1.49
N GLU A 129 6.38 10.72 -1.80
CA GLU A 129 7.40 11.21 -0.85
C GLU A 129 6.79 12.04 0.30
N GLU A 130 5.76 12.85 0.05
CA GLU A 130 5.07 13.65 1.08
C GLU A 130 4.14 12.84 1.98
N ARG A 131 3.89 11.57 1.64
CA ARG A 131 2.97 10.69 2.37
C ARG A 131 3.70 9.57 3.10
N VAL A 132 4.99 9.69 3.29
CA VAL A 132 5.78 8.70 4.03
C VAL A 132 5.92 9.14 5.47
N CYS A 133 5.84 8.21 6.42
CA CYS A 133 6.18 8.49 7.80
C CYS A 133 7.70 8.62 7.98
N ASP A 134 8.17 9.75 8.50
CA ASP A 134 9.60 10.04 8.72
C ASP A 134 10.31 9.08 9.69
N VAL A 135 9.56 8.31 10.47
CA VAL A 135 10.10 7.37 11.47
C VAL A 135 10.22 5.95 10.94
N CYS A 136 9.32 5.52 10.04
CA CYS A 136 9.24 4.11 9.64
C CYS A 136 9.08 3.87 8.15
N ASP A 137 9.23 4.91 7.33
CA ASP A 137 9.16 4.85 5.87
C ASP A 137 7.88 4.22 5.29
N ARG A 138 6.81 4.16 6.08
CA ARG A 138 5.51 3.61 5.66
C ARG A 138 4.70 4.64 4.90
N ILE A 139 3.99 4.19 3.86
CA ILE A 139 3.07 5.02 3.09
C ILE A 139 1.77 5.27 3.88
N CYS A 140 1.55 6.51 4.30
CA CYS A 140 0.38 7.02 5.00
C CYS A 140 -0.77 7.32 4.01
N TYR A 141 -1.44 6.27 3.52
CA TYR A 141 -2.52 6.41 2.54
C TYR A 141 -3.83 7.01 3.10
N LEU A 142 -4.36 6.47 4.20
CA LEU A 142 -5.68 6.87 4.73
C LEU A 142 -5.63 8.18 5.52
N SER A 143 -4.61 8.34 6.34
CA SER A 143 -4.35 9.55 7.11
C SER A 143 -2.91 9.57 7.64
N MET A 144 -2.48 10.76 8.04
CA MET A 144 -1.18 11.05 8.65
C MET A 144 -1.35 12.11 9.73
N VAL A 145 -0.38 12.20 10.63
CA VAL A 145 -0.25 13.26 11.63
C VAL A 145 0.87 14.18 11.18
N LEU A 146 0.58 15.48 11.14
CA LEU A 146 1.57 16.51 10.85
C LEU A 146 1.99 17.15 12.17
N ASN A 147 3.30 17.15 12.43
CA ASN A 147 3.89 17.91 13.53
C ASN A 147 4.38 19.26 13.01
N GLU A 148 3.67 20.34 13.35
CA GLU A 148 4.01 21.70 12.91
C GLU A 148 5.30 22.25 13.55
N GLN A 149 5.76 21.69 14.67
CA GLN A 149 6.98 22.17 15.34
C GLN A 149 8.25 21.72 14.61
N ASP A 150 8.28 20.46 14.19
CA ASP A 150 9.43 19.83 13.53
C ASP A 150 9.25 19.66 12.02
N GLU A 151 8.12 20.12 11.47
CA GLU A 151 7.69 19.94 10.07
C GLU A 151 7.70 18.46 9.62
N GLN A 152 7.30 17.55 10.51
CA GLN A 152 7.36 16.09 10.30
C GLN A 152 6.02 15.47 9.90
N VAL A 153 6.11 14.44 9.06
CA VAL A 153 4.99 13.57 8.68
C VAL A 153 5.09 12.25 9.44
N LEU A 154 4.06 11.93 10.22
CA LEU A 154 4.00 10.71 11.02
C LEU A 154 2.80 9.85 10.62
N CYS A 155 2.96 8.54 10.62
CA CYS A 155 1.80 7.64 10.60
C CYS A 155 1.08 7.72 11.96
N LEU A 156 -0.20 7.33 12.02
CA LEU A 156 -0.99 7.42 13.26
C LEU A 156 -0.34 6.71 14.46
N ILE A 157 0.35 5.59 14.23
CA ILE A 157 1.03 4.84 15.30
C ILE A 157 2.17 5.65 15.93
N HIS A 158 2.97 6.34 15.12
CA HIS A 158 4.02 7.22 15.62
C HIS A 158 3.45 8.53 16.14
N GLY A 159 2.40 9.06 15.51
CA GLY A 159 1.68 10.23 16.00
C GLY A 159 1.18 10.06 17.43
N VAL A 160 0.59 8.91 17.79
CA VAL A 160 0.11 8.64 19.16
C VAL A 160 1.22 8.67 20.21
N ARG A 161 2.47 8.39 19.82
CA ARG A 161 3.63 8.46 20.73
C ARG A 161 4.22 9.86 20.86
N HIS A 162 3.91 10.74 19.90
CA HIS A 162 4.43 12.11 19.82
C HIS A 162 3.47 13.15 20.40
N VAL A 163 2.18 12.86 20.49
CA VAL A 163 1.14 13.70 21.14
C VAL A 163 1.06 13.38 22.63
#